data_AF-A0A151JAQ5-F1
#
_entry.id   AF-A0A151JAQ5-F1
#
_cell.length_a   1.000
_cell.length_b   1.000
_cell.length_c   1.000
_cell.angle_alpha   90.00
_cell.angle_beta   90.00
_cell.angle_gamma   90.00
#
_symmetry.space_group_name_H-M   'P 1'
#
loop_
_entity.id
_entity.type
_entity.pdbx_description
1 polymer ?
#
loop_
_entity_poly.entity_id
_entity_poly.type
_entity_poly.pdbx_seq_one_letter_code
_entity_poly.pdbx_strand_id
1 'polypeptide(L)'
;MSEERIYEQTALSGRGGAPADLPLTQTEISEHVSLVDPPTIPNSQDNDLEEASQEPDAFADLFDKQNQPLVTPSWTPRMLAFIKAEVRLGLNEKLRNKLLSDYRPKEDLAFLTPPKVNKGILPNLGATVLARDKHQIQSQAQLGASLKAIGSGMSDILGSEAFRASAENKTAVTKIADGLHLLADLHFRLSQSRRAFIVLSLNFLGKTASDSAPIDDCLFGSNFAEDVNAAQTVEKVARKMARKPPQTQKQQMRQPSLQRAKPHKNQPLRDIQPNQENYKPPLRKTQAAHRSRRGSTYPNRSRRSPSRSRARSRR
;
A
#
# COMPACT_ATOMS: atom_id res chain seq x y z
N MET A 1 -8.01 -36.01 26.95
CA MET A 1 -6.65 -35.50 26.67
C MET A 1 -6.86 -34.20 25.90
N SER A 2 -7.08 -33.09 26.62
CA SER A 2 -6.04 -32.10 27.04
C SER A 2 -5.51 -31.37 25.80
N GLU A 3 -5.62 -30.07 25.53
CA GLU A 3 -5.82 -28.80 26.26
C GLU A 3 -6.38 -27.80 25.22
N GLU A 4 -7.40 -27.00 25.50
CA GLU A 4 -7.41 -25.69 26.18
C GLU A 4 -7.22 -24.49 25.22
N ARG A 5 -8.24 -23.62 25.26
CA ARG A 5 -8.39 -22.37 24.52
C ARG A 5 -7.63 -21.26 25.24
N ILE A 6 -7.02 -20.33 24.50
CA ILE A 6 -6.71 -18.99 25.03
C ILE A 6 -7.54 -17.98 24.24
N TYR A 7 -8.47 -17.34 24.94
CA TYR A 7 -9.13 -16.09 24.57
C TYR A 7 -8.33 -14.93 25.17
N GLU A 8 -8.07 -13.89 24.39
CA GLU A 8 -7.92 -12.54 24.94
C GLU A 8 -8.83 -11.57 24.18
N GLN A 9 -9.41 -10.69 24.97
CA GLN A 9 -10.54 -9.82 24.70
C GLN A 9 -10.17 -8.49 25.37
N THR A 10 -9.98 -7.40 24.60
CA THR A 10 -9.98 -6.06 25.20
C THR A 10 -10.52 -5.00 24.23
N ALA A 11 -11.44 -4.21 24.75
CA ALA A 11 -12.23 -3.19 24.07
C ALA A 11 -11.68 -1.76 24.29
N LEU A 12 -11.98 -0.90 23.31
CA LEU A 12 -12.41 0.51 23.37
C LEU A 12 -11.90 1.45 24.48
N SER A 13 -11.28 2.57 24.06
CA SER A 13 -11.50 3.99 24.47
C SER A 13 -10.36 4.82 23.85
N GLY A 14 -10.51 5.97 23.18
CA GLY A 14 -11.42 7.09 23.34
C GLY A 14 -10.62 8.32 23.84
N ARG A 15 -10.42 9.33 22.97
CA ARG A 15 -10.04 10.77 23.19
C ARG A 15 -9.33 11.26 21.91
N GLY A 16 -9.68 12.35 21.25
CA GLY A 16 -10.24 13.62 21.70
C GLY A 16 -9.19 14.71 21.45
N GLY A 17 -9.43 15.60 20.49
CA GLY A 17 -8.55 16.74 20.22
C GLY A 17 -8.79 17.40 18.86
N ALA A 18 -9.46 18.55 18.88
CA ALA A 18 -9.50 19.60 17.86
C ALA A 18 -9.35 20.95 18.59
N PRO A 19 -9.20 22.10 17.93
CA PRO A 19 -8.59 22.42 16.63
C PRO A 19 -7.46 23.46 16.78
N ALA A 20 -6.72 23.76 15.72
CA ALA A 20 -5.91 24.98 15.63
C ALA A 20 -6.05 25.57 14.23
N ASP A 21 -6.55 26.80 14.21
CA ASP A 21 -6.81 27.69 13.08
C ASP A 21 -5.54 28.24 12.42
N LEU A 22 -5.78 28.86 11.24
CA LEU A 22 -4.99 29.86 10.49
C LEU A 22 -4.21 29.33 9.27
N PRO A 23 -4.00 30.17 8.22
CA PRO A 23 -5.04 30.56 7.26
C PRO A 23 -4.60 30.32 5.80
N LEU A 24 -5.59 30.30 4.90
CA LEU A 24 -5.43 30.34 3.46
C LEU A 24 -4.72 31.62 3.01
N THR A 25 -3.68 31.46 2.19
CA THR A 25 -3.20 32.51 1.28
C THR A 25 -3.37 31.99 -0.14
N GLN A 26 -4.41 32.48 -0.80
CA GLN A 26 -4.56 32.42 -2.25
C GLN A 26 -3.56 33.39 -2.87
N THR A 27 -2.81 32.92 -3.84
CA THR A 27 -2.04 33.79 -4.75
C THR A 27 -2.63 33.57 -6.14
N GLU A 28 -3.59 34.43 -6.50
CA GLU A 28 -4.03 34.65 -7.86
C GLU A 28 -2.92 35.40 -8.61
N ILE A 29 -2.45 34.84 -9.72
CA ILE A 29 -1.69 35.56 -10.74
C ILE A 29 -2.14 35.03 -12.11
N SER A 30 -2.28 35.98 -13.06
CA SER A 30 -2.48 35.87 -14.52
C SER A 30 -3.88 35.58 -15.03
N GLU A 31 -4.38 36.25 -16.05
CA GLU A 31 -4.03 37.49 -16.75
C GLU A 31 -5.18 37.76 -17.72
N HIS A 32 -5.62 39.00 -17.81
CA HIS A 32 -6.65 39.47 -18.73
C HIS A 32 -6.00 39.72 -20.10
N VAL A 33 -6.44 39.02 -21.15
CA VAL A 33 -6.34 39.54 -22.53
C VAL A 33 -7.62 39.18 -23.28
N SER A 34 -8.41 40.20 -23.59
CA SER A 34 -9.54 40.15 -24.52
C SER A 34 -9.10 40.69 -25.88
N LEU A 35 -9.52 40.07 -26.98
CA LEU A 35 -9.56 40.74 -28.28
C LEU A 35 -10.69 40.19 -29.18
N VAL A 36 -11.80 40.93 -29.16
CA VAL A 36 -12.65 41.42 -30.28
C VAL A 36 -12.84 40.56 -31.56
N ASP A 37 -14.11 40.18 -31.79
CA ASP A 37 -14.80 39.83 -33.07
C ASP A 37 -15.39 41.12 -33.78
N PRO A 38 -16.04 41.15 -34.98
CA PRO A 38 -16.28 40.23 -36.14
C PRO A 38 -16.10 40.98 -37.53
N PRO A 39 -16.68 40.62 -38.74
CA PRO A 39 -18.14 40.51 -39.07
C PRO A 39 -18.60 39.41 -40.10
N THR A 40 -19.60 38.61 -39.71
CA THR A 40 -20.98 38.40 -40.25
C THR A 40 -21.39 38.60 -41.75
N ILE A 41 -21.82 37.47 -42.41
CA ILE A 41 -23.02 37.17 -43.29
C ILE A 41 -23.03 37.59 -44.80
N PRO A 42 -23.70 36.87 -45.78
CA PRO A 42 -24.86 35.93 -45.66
C PRO A 42 -24.86 34.58 -46.42
N ASN A 43 -25.49 33.60 -45.75
CA ASN A 43 -26.73 32.83 -46.06
C ASN A 43 -27.02 32.11 -47.41
N SER A 44 -27.71 30.96 -47.22
CA SER A 44 -28.58 30.14 -48.11
C SER A 44 -27.96 28.82 -48.62
N GLN A 45 -28.58 27.63 -48.55
CA GLN A 45 -29.83 27.11 -47.95
C GLN A 45 -29.78 25.57 -48.11
N ASP A 46 -30.36 24.85 -47.14
CA ASP A 46 -31.13 23.58 -47.23
C ASP A 46 -30.52 22.30 -47.85
N ASN A 47 -30.35 21.26 -47.02
CA ASN A 47 -31.01 19.95 -47.17
C ASN A 47 -30.71 19.01 -45.97
N ASP A 48 -31.74 18.85 -45.14
CA ASP A 48 -32.28 17.61 -44.54
C ASP A 48 -31.35 16.46 -44.10
N LEU A 49 -31.14 16.41 -42.77
CA LEU A 49 -31.53 15.34 -41.85
C LEU A 49 -31.41 13.88 -42.31
N GLU A 50 -30.32 13.21 -41.93
CA GLU A 50 -30.32 11.78 -41.58
C GLU A 50 -30.31 11.62 -40.05
N GLU A 51 -31.36 10.95 -39.57
CA GLU A 51 -31.70 10.69 -38.18
C GLU A 51 -30.84 9.54 -37.64
N ALA A 52 -29.71 9.86 -37.00
CA ALA A 52 -28.99 8.92 -36.17
C ALA A 52 -29.74 8.78 -34.83
N SER A 53 -30.46 7.67 -34.67
CA SER A 53 -31.12 7.27 -33.42
C SER A 53 -30.08 6.99 -32.33
N GLN A 54 -29.63 8.04 -31.64
CA GLN A 54 -28.94 7.93 -30.36
C GLN A 54 -30.00 7.98 -29.26
N GLU A 55 -30.34 6.80 -28.74
CA GLU A 55 -30.95 6.66 -27.41
C GLU A 55 -30.14 7.53 -26.42
N PRO A 56 -30.78 8.48 -25.71
CA PRO A 56 -30.08 9.27 -24.71
C PRO A 56 -29.61 8.31 -23.62
N ASP A 57 -28.29 8.25 -23.42
CA ASP A 57 -27.63 7.42 -22.42
C ASP A 57 -28.03 7.87 -21.01
N ALA A 58 -29.21 7.43 -20.59
CA ALA A 58 -29.76 7.70 -19.28
C ALA A 58 -28.96 7.02 -18.16
N PHE A 59 -27.97 6.21 -18.51
CA PHE A 59 -26.96 5.75 -17.59
C PHE A 59 -26.06 6.93 -17.23
N ALA A 60 -25.45 7.61 -18.20
CA ALA A 60 -24.52 8.72 -17.95
C ALA A 60 -25.11 9.85 -17.09
N ASP A 61 -26.38 10.23 -17.32
CA ASP A 61 -27.06 11.29 -16.56
C ASP A 61 -27.40 10.91 -15.10
N LEU A 62 -27.37 9.62 -14.76
CA LEU A 62 -27.71 9.12 -13.43
C LEU A 62 -26.50 9.08 -12.47
N PHE A 63 -25.28 9.10 -13.01
CA PHE A 63 -24.03 9.02 -12.24
C PHE A 63 -23.36 10.38 -12.06
N ASP A 64 -23.82 11.44 -12.73
CA ASP A 64 -23.20 12.75 -12.67
C ASP A 64 -24.21 13.83 -12.25
N LYS A 65 -24.40 13.99 -10.93
CA LYS A 65 -24.72 15.27 -10.24
C LYS A 65 -24.86 15.11 -8.72
N GLN A 66 -24.02 15.88 -8.03
CA GLN A 66 -23.94 16.03 -6.59
C GLN A 66 -24.99 17.03 -6.04
N ASN A 67 -25.43 16.78 -4.80
CA ASN A 67 -26.09 17.69 -3.84
C ASN A 67 -27.64 17.76 -3.82
N GLN A 68 -28.24 16.86 -3.03
CA GLN A 68 -29.54 17.04 -2.36
C GLN A 68 -29.41 16.62 -0.87
N PRO A 69 -30.21 17.20 0.06
CA PRO A 69 -29.98 17.11 1.49
C PRO A 69 -30.30 15.71 2.06
N LEU A 70 -29.52 15.34 3.07
CA LEU A 70 -29.48 14.04 3.71
C LEU A 70 -30.77 13.74 4.50
N VAL A 71 -31.80 13.23 3.80
CA VAL A 71 -32.83 12.42 4.47
C VAL A 71 -32.15 11.12 4.86
N THR A 72 -32.07 10.82 6.15
CA THR A 72 -31.53 9.57 6.68
C THR A 72 -32.62 8.51 6.74
N PRO A 73 -32.79 7.63 5.72
CA PRO A 73 -33.63 6.45 5.89
C PRO A 73 -32.91 5.49 6.86
N SER A 74 -33.52 5.26 8.01
CA SER A 74 -33.12 4.17 8.90
C SER A 74 -33.32 2.85 8.14
N TRP A 75 -32.29 2.00 8.14
CA TRP A 75 -32.37 0.68 7.50
C TRP A 75 -33.54 -0.11 8.08
N THR A 76 -34.24 -0.89 7.24
CA THR A 76 -35.29 -1.77 7.75
C THR A 76 -34.70 -2.77 8.76
N PRO A 77 -35.45 -3.16 9.81
CA PRO A 77 -34.94 -4.10 10.83
C PRO A 77 -34.42 -5.41 10.23
N ARG A 78 -35.08 -5.90 9.16
CA ARG A 78 -34.67 -7.10 8.43
C ARG A 78 -33.32 -6.91 7.74
N MET A 79 -33.12 -5.81 7.04
CA MET A 79 -31.85 -5.50 6.37
C MET A 79 -30.71 -5.35 7.39
N LEU A 80 -30.97 -4.64 8.49
CA LEU A 80 -30.00 -4.47 9.57
C LEU A 80 -29.60 -5.81 10.19
N ALA A 81 -30.57 -6.68 10.50
CA ALA A 81 -30.30 -8.00 11.06
C ALA A 81 -29.49 -8.87 10.10
N PHE A 82 -29.83 -8.85 8.81
CA PHE A 82 -29.14 -9.59 7.76
C PHE A 82 -27.67 -9.17 7.64
N ILE A 83 -27.39 -7.88 7.37
CA ILE A 83 -26.02 -7.38 7.21
C ILE A 83 -25.19 -7.57 8.48
N LYS A 84 -25.79 -7.35 9.66
CA LYS A 84 -25.10 -7.56 10.95
C LYS A 84 -24.67 -9.01 11.16
N ALA A 85 -25.48 -9.97 10.73
CA ALA A 85 -25.13 -11.39 10.82
C ALA A 85 -23.95 -11.70 9.89
N GLU A 86 -24.01 -11.28 8.62
CA GLU A 86 -22.96 -11.55 7.64
C GLU A 86 -21.62 -10.88 7.99
N VAL A 87 -21.63 -9.65 8.48
CA VAL A 87 -20.39 -8.95 8.88
C VAL A 87 -19.69 -9.63 10.07
N ARG A 88 -20.46 -10.24 10.99
CA ARG A 88 -19.90 -10.84 12.21
C ARG A 88 -19.53 -12.30 12.08
N LEU A 89 -20.30 -13.05 11.29
CA LEU A 89 -20.14 -14.49 11.13
C LEU A 89 -19.48 -14.87 9.80
N GLY A 90 -19.45 -13.94 8.85
CA GLY A 90 -19.09 -14.20 7.47
C GLY A 90 -20.17 -15.00 6.73
N LEU A 91 -19.95 -15.15 5.43
CA LEU A 91 -20.75 -16.04 4.58
C LEU A 91 -20.37 -17.49 4.84
N ASN A 92 -21.37 -18.37 4.88
CA ASN A 92 -21.18 -19.82 4.83
C ASN A 92 -20.36 -20.21 3.59
N GLU A 93 -19.40 -21.12 3.74
CA GLU A 93 -18.46 -21.49 2.68
C GLU A 93 -19.15 -22.05 1.42
N LYS A 94 -20.20 -22.88 1.59
CA LYS A 94 -20.95 -23.42 0.45
C LYS A 94 -21.65 -22.31 -0.34
N LEU A 95 -22.28 -21.38 0.37
CA LEU A 95 -22.94 -20.23 -0.24
C LEU A 95 -21.93 -19.31 -0.92
N ARG A 96 -20.81 -19.02 -0.27
CA ARG A 96 -19.72 -18.20 -0.84
C ARG A 96 -19.21 -18.81 -2.13
N ASN A 97 -18.88 -20.10 -2.13
CA ASN A 97 -18.34 -20.78 -3.31
C ASN A 97 -19.36 -20.81 -4.46
N LYS A 98 -20.66 -21.00 -4.14
CA LYS A 98 -21.74 -20.87 -5.13
C LYS A 98 -21.77 -19.47 -5.74
N LEU A 99 -21.82 -18.42 -4.93
CA LEU A 99 -21.87 -17.03 -5.41
C LEU A 99 -20.64 -16.65 -6.23
N LEU A 100 -19.44 -17.08 -5.82
CA LEU A 100 -18.20 -16.86 -6.58
C LEU A 100 -18.21 -17.57 -7.94
N SER A 101 -18.88 -18.71 -8.04
CA SER A 101 -19.05 -19.43 -9.30
C SER A 101 -20.07 -18.73 -10.20
N ASP A 102 -21.26 -18.46 -9.67
CA ASP A 102 -22.38 -17.85 -10.40
C ASP A 102 -21.98 -16.46 -10.95
N TYR A 103 -21.29 -15.67 -10.12
CA TYR A 103 -20.88 -14.32 -10.44
C TYR A 103 -19.41 -14.20 -10.83
N ARG A 104 -18.78 -15.28 -11.33
CA ARG A 104 -17.42 -15.18 -11.88
C ARG A 104 -17.41 -14.20 -13.06
N PRO A 105 -16.59 -13.13 -13.05
CA PRO A 105 -16.45 -12.26 -14.21
C PRO A 105 -15.82 -13.01 -15.40
N LYS A 106 -16.35 -12.76 -16.60
CA LYS A 106 -15.94 -13.38 -17.88
C LYS A 106 -16.03 -12.33 -19.00
N GLU A 107 -15.36 -12.59 -20.11
CA GLU A 107 -15.44 -11.80 -21.36
C GLU A 107 -15.24 -10.30 -21.07
N ASP A 108 -16.20 -9.45 -21.41
CA ASP A 108 -16.13 -7.99 -21.28
C ASP A 108 -15.96 -7.52 -19.82
N LEU A 109 -16.28 -8.38 -18.84
CA LEU A 109 -16.11 -8.09 -17.42
C LEU A 109 -14.79 -8.65 -16.85
N ALA A 110 -13.86 -9.08 -17.69
CA ALA A 110 -12.57 -9.62 -17.25
C ALA A 110 -11.75 -8.62 -16.40
N PHE A 111 -11.96 -7.31 -16.57
CA PHE A 111 -11.32 -6.26 -15.76
C PHE A 111 -11.72 -6.31 -14.27
N LEU A 112 -12.84 -6.96 -13.93
CA LEU A 112 -13.23 -7.23 -12.54
C LEU A 112 -12.49 -8.43 -11.94
N THR A 113 -11.67 -9.14 -12.71
CA THR A 113 -10.80 -10.19 -12.17
C THR A 113 -9.55 -9.56 -11.54
N PRO A 114 -9.00 -10.16 -10.46
CA PRO A 114 -7.79 -9.63 -9.85
C PRO A 114 -6.62 -9.59 -10.84
N PRO A 115 -5.90 -8.46 -10.98
CA PRO A 115 -4.71 -8.39 -11.82
C PRO A 115 -3.66 -9.41 -11.41
N LYS A 116 -2.99 -10.00 -12.39
CA LYS A 116 -1.98 -11.04 -12.18
C LYS A 116 -0.67 -10.42 -11.72
N VAL A 117 0.10 -11.14 -10.91
CA VAL A 117 1.50 -10.78 -10.69
C VAL A 117 2.26 -11.06 -11.99
N ASN A 118 3.10 -10.12 -12.43
CA ASN A 118 3.93 -10.28 -13.62
C ASN A 118 4.81 -11.53 -13.50
N LYS A 119 4.80 -12.39 -14.53
CA LYS A 119 5.50 -13.70 -14.51
C LYS A 119 7.00 -13.58 -14.22
N GLY A 120 7.65 -12.51 -14.69
CA GLY A 120 9.08 -12.27 -14.47
C GLY A 120 9.45 -11.95 -13.01
N ILE A 121 8.46 -11.56 -12.19
CA ILE A 121 8.68 -11.24 -10.77
C ILE A 121 8.55 -12.48 -9.89
N LEU A 122 7.66 -13.41 -10.26
CA LEU A 122 7.29 -14.57 -9.44
C LEU A 122 8.49 -15.37 -8.89
N PRO A 123 9.56 -15.68 -9.66
CA PRO A 123 10.69 -16.45 -9.16
C PRO A 123 11.46 -15.75 -8.03
N ASN A 124 11.33 -14.43 -7.90
CA ASN A 124 12.05 -13.62 -6.92
C ASN A 124 11.22 -13.38 -5.64
N LEU A 125 9.96 -13.83 -5.59
CA LEU A 125 9.09 -13.64 -4.43
C LEU A 125 9.23 -14.80 -3.44
N GLY A 126 9.44 -14.46 -2.16
CA GLY A 126 9.46 -15.44 -1.09
C GLY A 126 8.08 -16.06 -0.83
N ALA A 127 8.06 -17.27 -0.27
CA ALA A 127 6.83 -18.03 0.01
C ALA A 127 5.81 -17.24 0.85
N THR A 128 6.26 -16.44 1.83
CA THR A 128 5.39 -15.60 2.65
C THR A 128 4.67 -14.52 1.84
N VAL A 129 5.37 -13.90 0.88
CA VAL A 129 4.80 -12.86 0.00
C VAL A 129 3.75 -13.49 -0.91
N LEU A 130 4.06 -14.65 -1.49
CA LEU A 130 3.12 -15.39 -2.34
C LEU A 130 1.88 -15.87 -1.58
N ALA A 131 2.05 -16.38 -0.35
CA ALA A 131 0.94 -16.81 0.49
C ALA A 131 0.01 -15.64 0.83
N ARG A 132 0.59 -14.48 1.15
CA ARG A 132 -0.17 -13.26 1.40
C ARG A 132 -0.91 -12.78 0.15
N ASP A 133 -0.23 -12.72 -0.99
CA ASP A 133 -0.84 -12.27 -2.26
C ASP A 133 -2.00 -13.19 -2.67
N LYS A 134 -1.88 -14.50 -2.44
CA LYS A 134 -2.96 -15.46 -2.68
C LYS A 134 -4.24 -15.10 -1.91
N HIS A 135 -4.13 -14.71 -0.64
CA HIS A 135 -5.29 -14.26 0.14
C HIS A 135 -5.86 -12.95 -0.40
N GLN A 136 -5.01 -12.02 -0.82
CA GLN A 136 -5.46 -10.74 -1.40
C GLN A 136 -6.16 -10.94 -2.75
N ILE A 137 -5.68 -11.85 -3.59
CA ILE A 137 -6.34 -12.27 -4.83
C ILE A 137 -7.74 -12.82 -4.52
N GLN A 138 -7.90 -13.67 -3.51
CA GLN A 138 -9.20 -14.22 -3.13
C GLN A 138 -10.18 -13.14 -2.70
N SER A 139 -9.75 -12.20 -1.85
CA SER A 139 -10.57 -11.07 -1.43
C SER A 139 -10.97 -10.18 -2.60
N GLN A 140 -10.03 -9.89 -3.49
CA GLN A 140 -10.26 -9.08 -4.69
C GLN A 140 -11.20 -9.79 -5.67
N ALA A 141 -11.08 -11.12 -5.83
CA ALA A 141 -11.98 -11.92 -6.66
C ALA A 141 -13.41 -11.92 -6.11
N GLN A 142 -13.57 -11.99 -4.79
CA GLN A 142 -14.88 -11.89 -4.16
C GLN A 142 -15.50 -10.51 -4.40
N LEU A 143 -14.72 -9.44 -4.32
CA LEU A 143 -15.19 -8.09 -4.64
C LEU A 143 -15.60 -7.94 -6.11
N GLY A 144 -14.80 -8.48 -7.04
CA GLY A 144 -15.14 -8.52 -8.46
C GLY A 144 -16.44 -9.29 -8.75
N ALA A 145 -16.64 -10.43 -8.08
CA ALA A 145 -17.89 -11.19 -8.17
C ALA A 145 -19.08 -10.40 -7.60
N SER A 146 -18.91 -9.70 -6.47
CA SER A 146 -19.94 -8.82 -5.91
C SER A 146 -20.32 -7.68 -6.85
N LEU A 147 -19.32 -7.02 -7.46
CA LEU A 147 -19.55 -5.96 -8.45
C LEU A 147 -20.33 -6.47 -9.65
N LYS A 148 -19.98 -7.65 -10.17
CA LYS A 148 -20.76 -8.30 -11.25
C LYS A 148 -22.20 -8.55 -10.82
N ALA A 149 -22.40 -9.13 -9.63
CA ALA A 149 -23.74 -9.47 -9.14
C ALA A 149 -24.64 -8.23 -9.00
N ILE A 150 -24.12 -7.17 -8.39
CA ILE A 150 -24.85 -5.90 -8.22
C ILE A 150 -25.08 -5.25 -9.58
N GLY A 151 -24.06 -5.20 -10.44
CA GLY A 151 -24.16 -4.64 -11.79
C GLY A 151 -25.24 -5.32 -12.62
N SER A 152 -25.26 -6.66 -12.68
CA SER A 152 -26.31 -7.41 -13.38
C SER A 152 -27.69 -7.13 -12.83
N GLY A 153 -27.88 -7.18 -11.50
CA GLY A 153 -29.18 -6.87 -10.90
C GLY A 153 -29.63 -5.43 -11.15
N MET A 154 -28.69 -4.48 -11.18
CA MET A 154 -28.98 -3.09 -11.52
C MET A 154 -29.37 -2.92 -12.99
N SER A 155 -28.71 -3.62 -13.92
CA SER A 155 -29.09 -3.63 -15.33
C SER A 155 -30.51 -4.18 -15.51
N ASP A 156 -30.86 -5.27 -14.81
CA ASP A 156 -32.21 -5.84 -14.85
C ASP A 156 -33.27 -4.87 -14.33
N ILE A 157 -32.98 -4.16 -13.24
CA ILE A 157 -33.89 -3.17 -12.64
C ILE A 157 -34.06 -1.96 -13.57
N LEU A 158 -32.96 -1.45 -14.13
CA LEU A 158 -32.95 -0.26 -14.96
C LEU A 158 -33.51 -0.51 -16.37
N GLY A 159 -33.58 -1.76 -16.83
CA GLY A 159 -34.28 -2.12 -18.07
C GLY A 159 -35.80 -1.91 -18.02
N SER A 160 -36.38 -1.58 -16.86
CA SER A 160 -37.81 -1.30 -16.70
C SER A 160 -38.12 0.20 -16.74
N GLU A 161 -38.83 0.65 -17.78
CA GLU A 161 -39.24 2.05 -17.94
C GLU A 161 -40.10 2.58 -16.79
N ALA A 162 -40.97 1.73 -16.23
CA ALA A 162 -41.78 2.08 -15.07
C ALA A 162 -40.91 2.36 -13.82
N PHE A 163 -39.77 1.67 -13.70
CA PHE A 163 -38.84 1.90 -12.61
C PHE A 163 -38.12 3.25 -12.75
N ARG A 164 -37.69 3.60 -13.97
CA ARG A 164 -36.96 4.83 -14.29
C ARG A 164 -37.78 6.11 -14.09
N ALA A 165 -39.10 6.04 -14.28
CA ALA A 165 -39.98 7.20 -14.16
C ALA A 165 -40.17 7.70 -12.71
N SER A 166 -39.94 6.87 -11.69
CA SER A 166 -40.16 7.23 -10.29
C SER A 166 -38.97 7.99 -9.68
N ALA A 167 -39.23 9.16 -9.07
CA ALA A 167 -38.21 9.97 -8.39
C ALA A 167 -37.60 9.27 -7.16
N GLU A 168 -38.39 8.45 -6.45
CA GLU A 168 -37.89 7.65 -5.32
C GLU A 168 -36.91 6.56 -5.78
N ASN A 169 -37.21 5.92 -6.92
CA ASN A 169 -36.34 4.93 -7.53
C ASN A 169 -35.03 5.55 -7.98
N LYS A 170 -35.05 6.75 -8.56
CA LYS A 170 -33.83 7.50 -8.92
C LYS A 170 -32.94 7.71 -7.69
N THR A 171 -33.52 8.14 -6.57
CA THR A 171 -32.77 8.33 -5.31
C THR A 171 -32.15 7.02 -4.79
N ALA A 172 -32.88 5.90 -4.89
CA ALA A 172 -32.36 4.59 -4.51
C ALA A 172 -31.21 4.14 -5.42
N VAL A 173 -31.33 4.36 -6.73
CA VAL A 173 -30.27 4.05 -7.70
C VAL A 173 -29.02 4.88 -7.42
N THR A 174 -29.14 6.18 -7.17
CA THR A 174 -27.98 7.03 -6.82
C THR A 174 -27.24 6.50 -5.59
N LYS A 175 -27.96 6.07 -4.55
CA LYS A 175 -27.32 5.47 -3.36
C LYS A 175 -26.60 4.16 -3.66
N ILE A 176 -27.14 3.34 -4.56
CA ILE A 176 -26.50 2.09 -5.00
C ILE A 176 -25.27 2.41 -5.86
N ALA A 177 -25.37 3.40 -6.75
CA ALA A 177 -24.29 3.91 -7.58
C ALA A 177 -23.11 4.41 -6.72
N ASP A 178 -23.38 5.22 -5.70
CA ASP A 178 -22.36 5.66 -4.73
C ASP A 178 -21.67 4.45 -4.07
N GLY A 179 -22.44 3.42 -3.69
CA GLY A 179 -21.90 2.17 -3.17
C GLY A 179 -21.03 1.42 -4.17
N LEU A 180 -21.43 1.35 -5.44
CA LEU A 180 -20.66 0.74 -6.51
C LEU A 180 -19.35 1.49 -6.77
N HIS A 181 -19.35 2.82 -6.75
CA HIS A 181 -18.12 3.62 -6.85
C HIS A 181 -17.12 3.27 -5.73
N LEU A 182 -17.60 3.17 -4.49
CA LEU A 182 -16.75 2.77 -3.35
C LEU A 182 -16.23 1.33 -3.47
N LEU A 183 -17.04 0.40 -3.98
CA LEU A 183 -16.61 -0.99 -4.21
C LEU A 183 -15.61 -1.10 -5.37
N ALA A 184 -15.79 -0.34 -6.45
CA ALA A 184 -14.86 -0.28 -7.57
C ALA A 184 -13.51 0.34 -7.16
N ASP A 185 -13.54 1.44 -6.39
CA ASP A 185 -12.33 2.02 -5.80
C ASP A 185 -11.64 1.04 -4.86
N LEU A 186 -12.40 0.34 -4.00
CA LEU A 186 -11.83 -0.70 -3.13
C LEU A 186 -11.14 -1.80 -3.94
N HIS A 187 -11.69 -2.21 -5.09
CA HIS A 187 -11.06 -3.18 -5.97
C HIS A 187 -9.70 -2.68 -6.49
N PHE A 188 -9.62 -1.42 -6.91
CA PHE A 188 -8.37 -0.77 -7.30
C PHE A 188 -7.39 -0.66 -6.12
N ARG A 189 -7.86 -0.24 -4.94
CA ARG A 189 -7.02 -0.11 -3.73
C ARG A 189 -6.47 -1.43 -3.23
N LEU A 190 -7.16 -2.55 -3.47
CA LEU A 190 -6.61 -3.89 -3.24
C LEU A 190 -5.42 -4.17 -4.17
N SER A 191 -5.47 -3.80 -5.45
CA SER A 191 -4.31 -3.87 -6.36
C SER A 191 -3.14 -3.02 -5.86
N GLN A 192 -3.40 -1.79 -5.42
CA GLN A 192 -2.38 -0.91 -4.85
C GLN A 192 -1.76 -1.50 -3.58
N SER A 193 -2.58 -2.10 -2.71
CA SER A 193 -2.11 -2.77 -1.50
C SER A 193 -1.22 -3.98 -1.84
N ARG A 194 -1.60 -4.77 -2.85
CA ARG A 194 -0.79 -5.91 -3.34
C ARG A 194 0.55 -5.42 -3.89
N ARG A 195 0.57 -4.37 -4.73
CA ARG A 195 1.80 -3.73 -5.21
C ARG A 195 2.69 -3.30 -4.06
N ALA A 196 2.16 -2.57 -3.08
CA ALA A 196 2.93 -2.08 -1.95
C ALA A 196 3.69 -3.19 -1.21
N PHE A 197 3.10 -4.39 -1.05
CA PHE A 197 3.79 -5.52 -0.44
C PHE A 197 4.82 -6.19 -1.36
N ILE A 198 4.49 -6.34 -2.65
CA ILE A 198 5.39 -6.99 -3.61
C ILE A 198 6.61 -6.12 -3.92
N VAL A 199 6.45 -4.80 -4.02
CA VAL A 199 7.53 -3.83 -4.30
C VAL A 199 8.66 -3.92 -3.28
N LEU A 200 8.35 -4.25 -2.02
CA LEU A 200 9.37 -4.46 -0.97
C LEU A 200 10.34 -5.61 -1.29
N SER A 201 9.93 -6.56 -2.12
CA SER A 201 10.73 -7.71 -2.55
C SER A 201 11.50 -7.46 -3.86
N LEU A 202 11.31 -6.31 -4.50
CA LEU A 202 11.99 -5.96 -5.75
C LEU A 202 13.36 -5.34 -5.50
N ASN A 203 14.27 -5.49 -6.46
CA ASN A 203 15.52 -4.73 -6.49
C ASN A 203 15.25 -3.26 -6.88
N PHE A 204 16.29 -2.41 -6.79
CA PHE A 204 16.17 -0.97 -7.09
C PHE A 204 15.51 -0.70 -8.45
N LEU A 205 15.94 -1.37 -9.51
CA LEU A 205 15.38 -1.19 -10.85
C LEU A 205 13.92 -1.61 -10.94
N GLY A 206 13.54 -2.72 -10.31
CA GLY A 206 12.15 -3.17 -10.23
C GLY A 206 11.27 -2.20 -9.45
N LYS A 207 11.80 -1.56 -8.39
CA LYS A 207 11.08 -0.50 -7.66
C LYS A 207 10.85 0.72 -8.55
N THR A 208 11.90 1.22 -9.21
CA THR A 208 11.79 2.37 -10.12
C THR A 208 10.82 2.10 -11.26
N ALA A 209 10.90 0.93 -11.90
CA ALA A 209 9.96 0.55 -12.96
C ALA A 209 8.52 0.40 -12.42
N SER A 210 8.36 0.01 -11.16
CA SER A 210 7.05 -0.14 -10.56
C SER A 210 6.36 1.17 -10.23
N ASP A 211 7.06 2.27 -10.02
CA ASP A 211 6.43 3.53 -9.54
C ASP A 211 5.54 4.18 -10.61
N SER A 212 5.94 4.09 -11.88
CA SER A 212 5.19 4.65 -13.03
C SER A 212 4.33 3.62 -13.76
N ALA A 213 4.40 2.34 -13.37
CA ALA A 213 3.68 1.28 -14.04
C ALA A 213 2.16 1.40 -13.84
N PRO A 214 1.35 1.33 -14.92
CA PRO A 214 -0.09 1.22 -14.80
C PRO A 214 -0.50 -0.15 -14.23
N ILE A 215 -1.66 -0.22 -13.60
CA ILE A 215 -2.33 -1.49 -13.30
C ILE A 215 -3.23 -1.80 -14.49
N ASP A 216 -2.90 -2.85 -15.23
CA ASP A 216 -3.72 -3.42 -16.29
C ASP A 216 -4.15 -4.85 -15.89
N ASP A 217 -4.13 -5.80 -16.82
CA ASP A 217 -4.28 -7.22 -16.52
C ASP A 217 -3.19 -7.76 -15.57
N CYS A 218 -2.09 -7.01 -15.40
CA CYS A 218 -0.98 -7.27 -14.49
C CYS A 218 -0.79 -6.13 -13.47
N LEU A 219 -0.34 -6.48 -12.25
CA LEU A 219 -0.13 -5.51 -11.17
C LEU A 219 0.90 -4.42 -11.48
N PHE A 220 1.86 -4.72 -12.34
CA PHE A 220 2.93 -3.78 -12.72
C PHE A 220 2.90 -3.44 -14.21
N GLY A 221 1.77 -3.65 -14.88
CA GLY A 221 1.64 -3.40 -16.30
C GLY A 221 2.26 -4.51 -17.15
N SER A 222 1.70 -4.75 -18.32
CA SER A 222 2.20 -5.69 -19.32
C SER A 222 3.66 -5.42 -19.74
N ASN A 223 4.07 -4.15 -19.78
CA ASN A 223 5.40 -3.71 -20.22
C ASN A 223 6.48 -3.73 -19.12
N PHE A 224 6.16 -4.15 -17.89
CA PHE A 224 7.09 -4.10 -16.75
C PHE A 224 8.47 -4.71 -17.04
N ALA A 225 8.51 -5.84 -17.74
CA ALA A 225 9.76 -6.53 -18.05
C ALA A 225 10.64 -5.72 -19.01
N GLU A 226 10.02 -5.04 -19.97
CA GLU A 226 10.70 -4.17 -20.92
C GLU A 226 11.25 -2.95 -20.21
N ASP A 227 10.48 -2.33 -19.31
CA ASP A 227 10.89 -1.18 -18.52
C ASP A 227 12.09 -1.50 -17.63
N VAL A 228 12.09 -2.66 -16.97
CA VAL A 228 13.24 -3.11 -16.16
C VAL A 228 14.48 -3.35 -17.03
N ASN A 229 14.32 -3.95 -18.21
CA ASN A 229 15.44 -4.22 -19.12
C ASN A 229 16.01 -2.93 -19.75
N ALA A 230 15.15 -1.98 -20.08
CA ALA A 230 15.53 -0.66 -20.54
C ALA A 230 16.34 0.07 -19.45
N ALA A 231 15.83 0.06 -18.20
CA ALA A 231 16.53 0.66 -17.06
C ALA A 231 17.91 0.00 -16.81
N GLN A 232 18.02 -1.33 -16.90
CA GLN A 232 19.30 -2.04 -16.81
C GLN A 232 20.28 -1.61 -17.90
N THR A 233 19.81 -1.40 -19.12
CA THR A 233 20.65 -0.99 -20.26
C THR A 233 21.19 0.42 -20.04
N VAL A 234 20.33 1.35 -19.63
CA VAL A 234 20.73 2.72 -19.27
C VAL A 234 21.75 2.71 -18.14
N GLU A 235 21.53 1.92 -17.09
CA GLU A 235 22.46 1.81 -15.96
C GLU A 235 23.85 1.32 -16.40
N LYS A 236 23.90 0.30 -17.28
CA LYS A 236 25.17 -0.21 -17.83
C LYS A 236 25.91 0.85 -18.65
N VAL A 237 25.20 1.63 -19.46
CA VAL A 237 25.78 2.72 -20.26
C VAL A 237 26.31 3.84 -19.36
N ALA A 238 25.52 4.28 -18.37
CA ALA A 238 25.92 5.31 -17.41
C ALA A 238 27.17 4.90 -16.62
N ARG A 239 27.25 3.64 -16.17
CA ARG A 239 28.44 3.11 -15.49
C ARG A 239 29.69 3.11 -16.37
N LYS A 240 29.56 2.87 -17.69
CA LYS A 240 30.67 2.97 -18.65
C LYS A 240 31.13 4.41 -18.84
N MET A 241 30.21 5.37 -18.90
CA MET A 241 30.54 6.79 -19.03
C MET A 241 31.12 7.40 -17.75
N ALA A 242 30.68 6.94 -16.58
CA ALA A 242 31.16 7.42 -15.28
C ALA A 242 32.55 6.90 -14.90
N ARG A 243 33.11 5.92 -15.63
CA ARG A 243 34.50 5.48 -15.44
C ARG A 243 35.43 6.62 -15.84
N LYS A 244 35.97 7.34 -14.84
CA LYS A 244 37.08 8.26 -15.03
C LYS A 244 38.23 7.53 -15.74
N PRO A 245 38.92 8.17 -16.71
CA PRO A 245 40.11 7.58 -17.30
C PRO A 245 41.12 7.25 -16.19
N PRO A 246 41.86 6.13 -16.30
CA PRO A 246 42.89 5.81 -15.31
C PRO A 246 43.84 7.01 -15.23
N GLN A 247 43.94 7.59 -14.03
CA GLN A 247 45.04 8.49 -13.73
C GLN A 247 46.32 7.72 -14.03
N THR A 248 47.01 8.08 -15.11
CA THR A 248 48.39 7.71 -15.34
C THR A 248 49.16 8.08 -14.09
N GLN A 249 49.46 7.09 -13.26
CA GLN A 249 50.41 7.21 -12.18
C GLN A 249 51.71 7.66 -12.84
N LYS A 250 52.05 8.95 -12.70
CA LYS A 250 53.41 9.41 -12.99
C LYS A 250 54.31 8.58 -12.09
N GLN A 251 55.09 7.70 -12.71
CA GLN A 251 56.15 6.96 -12.06
C GLN A 251 57.02 7.96 -11.29
N GLN A 252 56.89 7.97 -9.96
CA GLN A 252 57.90 8.62 -9.13
C GLN A 252 59.16 7.77 -9.24
N MET A 253 60.10 8.30 -10.01
CA MET A 253 61.50 7.87 -10.04
C MET A 253 61.99 7.63 -8.61
N ARG A 254 62.34 6.37 -8.32
CA ARG A 254 63.25 6.06 -7.22
C ARG A 254 64.59 6.73 -7.48
N GLN A 255 65.02 7.64 -6.61
CA GLN A 255 66.42 8.05 -6.54
C GLN A 255 67.17 7.18 -5.51
N PRO A 256 68.41 6.76 -5.80
CA PRO A 256 69.25 6.03 -4.86
C PRO A 256 70.12 6.95 -3.99
N SER A 257 70.17 6.61 -2.69
CA SER A 257 71.25 6.76 -1.70
C SER A 257 72.06 8.06 -1.60
N LEU A 258 72.23 8.59 -0.37
CA LEU A 258 73.56 8.97 0.15
C LEU A 258 73.56 9.01 1.69
N GLN A 259 74.72 8.62 2.22
CA GLN A 259 75.06 8.27 3.60
C GLN A 259 75.10 9.48 4.56
N ARG A 260 74.79 9.24 5.85
CA ARG A 260 75.52 9.92 6.95
C ARG A 260 75.54 9.08 8.23
N ALA A 261 76.72 8.52 8.52
CA ALA A 261 77.14 8.04 9.84
C ALA A 261 77.37 9.26 10.78
N LYS A 262 77.36 9.21 12.11
CA LYS A 262 78.04 8.34 13.10
C LYS A 262 77.40 8.56 14.53
N PRO A 263 78.03 8.25 15.70
CA PRO A 263 77.91 7.00 16.45
C PRO A 263 77.60 7.21 17.97
N HIS A 264 77.44 6.12 18.76
CA HIS A 264 78.11 5.84 20.05
C HIS A 264 77.45 4.67 20.81
N LYS A 265 78.21 3.59 21.06
CA LYS A 265 78.67 3.06 22.38
C LYS A 265 77.52 2.54 23.29
N ASN A 266 77.49 1.34 23.88
CA ASN A 266 78.47 0.29 24.20
C ASN A 266 77.74 -1.05 24.47
N GLN A 267 78.51 -2.14 24.31
CA GLN A 267 78.32 -3.60 24.52
C GLN A 267 77.86 -4.05 25.94
N PRO A 268 77.82 -5.37 26.34
CA PRO A 268 78.11 -6.65 25.63
C PRO A 268 77.02 -7.76 25.79
N LEU A 269 76.83 -8.68 24.81
CA LEU A 269 77.52 -9.97 24.52
C LEU A 269 77.13 -11.16 25.42
N ARG A 270 76.42 -12.15 24.85
CA ARG A 270 76.87 -13.56 24.79
C ARG A 270 76.03 -14.42 23.84
N ASP A 271 76.75 -15.16 23.01
CA ASP A 271 76.31 -16.19 22.07
C ASP A 271 75.68 -17.42 22.75
N ILE A 272 74.90 -18.18 21.97
CA ILE A 272 75.08 -19.62 21.63
C ILE A 272 73.72 -20.21 21.14
N GLN A 273 73.67 -20.65 19.88
CA GLN A 273 72.66 -21.60 19.32
C GLN A 273 73.00 -23.06 19.78
N PRO A 274 72.28 -24.17 19.47
CA PRO A 274 71.14 -24.35 18.54
C PRO A 274 70.05 -25.38 18.98
N ASN A 275 68.99 -25.45 18.17
CA ASN A 275 68.20 -26.62 17.75
C ASN A 275 67.28 -27.43 18.72
N GLN A 276 66.22 -27.96 18.09
CA GLN A 276 65.36 -29.10 18.46
C GLN A 276 63.99 -28.86 19.13
N GLU A 277 62.98 -29.07 18.28
CA GLU A 277 61.87 -30.03 18.42
C GLU A 277 60.86 -29.90 19.59
N ASN A 278 59.62 -29.60 19.17
CA ASN A 278 58.45 -30.43 19.43
C ASN A 278 58.07 -30.71 20.90
N TYR A 279 57.41 -29.76 21.59
CA TYR A 279 56.46 -30.12 22.66
C TYR A 279 55.21 -29.24 22.63
N LYS A 280 54.06 -29.93 22.54
CA LYS A 280 52.69 -29.42 22.57
C LYS A 280 52.39 -28.67 23.89
N PRO A 281 51.68 -27.52 23.87
CA PRO A 281 51.09 -26.97 25.09
C PRO A 281 49.71 -27.62 25.41
N PRO A 282 49.40 -27.88 26.70
CA PRO A 282 48.19 -28.59 27.14
C PRO A 282 46.95 -27.71 27.36
N LEU A 283 45.80 -28.38 27.37
CA LEU A 283 44.44 -27.87 27.62
C LEU A 283 44.29 -27.08 28.94
N ARG A 284 43.59 -25.94 28.88
CA ARG A 284 43.07 -25.24 30.07
C ARG A 284 41.64 -25.68 30.37
N LYS A 285 41.47 -26.32 31.54
CA LYS A 285 40.17 -26.56 32.20
C LYS A 285 39.71 -25.31 32.97
N THR A 286 38.40 -25.11 32.91
CA THR A 286 37.46 -24.49 33.85
C THR A 286 37.98 -24.05 35.23
N GLN A 287 37.59 -22.86 35.70
CA GLN A 287 37.12 -22.66 37.08
C GLN A 287 36.06 -21.55 37.15
N ALA A 288 34.94 -21.89 37.78
CA ALA A 288 33.95 -20.98 38.34
C ALA A 288 34.36 -20.60 39.77
N ALA A 289 34.02 -19.39 40.22
CA ALA A 289 33.95 -19.08 41.65
C ALA A 289 32.98 -17.92 41.94
N HIS A 290 32.03 -18.22 42.82
CA HIS A 290 31.08 -17.32 43.47
C HIS A 290 31.76 -16.24 44.33
N ARG A 291 31.13 -15.06 44.44
CA ARG A 291 31.14 -14.25 45.67
C ARG A 291 29.75 -13.66 45.93
N SER A 292 29.39 -13.64 47.22
CA SER A 292 28.08 -13.24 47.75
C SER A 292 28.15 -11.98 48.61
N ARG A 293 27.01 -11.26 48.67
CA ARG A 293 26.33 -10.61 49.82
C ARG A 293 26.92 -9.39 50.57
N ARG A 294 26.08 -8.33 50.60
CA ARG A 294 25.54 -7.50 51.74
C ARG A 294 25.30 -6.07 51.19
N GLY A 295 24.22 -5.33 51.38
CA GLY A 295 23.07 -5.35 52.31
C GLY A 295 23.03 -4.02 53.09
N SER A 296 22.03 -3.14 52.92
CA SER A 296 21.67 -2.07 53.88
C SER A 296 20.27 -1.44 53.65
N THR A 297 19.33 -1.88 54.49
CA THR A 297 18.35 -1.18 55.36
C THR A 297 17.68 0.18 55.01
N TYR A 298 16.33 0.17 55.12
CA TYR A 298 15.26 1.21 55.23
C TYR A 298 15.42 2.21 56.44
N PRO A 299 14.48 3.12 56.88
CA PRO A 299 13.03 3.35 56.57
C PRO A 299 12.46 4.81 56.73
N ASN A 300 11.10 4.92 56.84
CA ASN A 300 10.18 5.95 57.42
C ASN A 300 9.44 6.89 56.45
N ARG A 301 8.09 6.88 56.33
CA ARG A 301 6.92 7.09 57.26
C ARG A 301 6.50 8.56 57.42
N SER A 302 5.24 8.87 57.11
CA SER A 302 4.24 9.62 57.94
C SER A 302 3.17 10.27 57.03
N ARG A 303 1.92 9.77 56.99
CA ARG A 303 0.71 10.23 57.75
C ARG A 303 0.33 11.72 57.58
N ARG A 304 -0.84 12.01 56.98
CA ARG A 304 -2.04 12.60 57.63
C ARG A 304 -3.19 12.92 56.65
N SER A 305 -4.40 12.53 57.04
CA SER A 305 -5.74 12.95 56.59
C SER A 305 -6.07 14.39 57.07
N PRO A 306 -7.31 14.93 57.04
CA PRO A 306 -8.55 14.72 56.24
C PRO A 306 -9.13 16.05 55.67
N SER A 307 -10.30 16.08 54.99
CA SER A 307 -11.39 17.10 55.17
C SER A 307 -12.34 17.27 53.95
N ARG A 308 -13.66 17.12 54.25
CA ARG A 308 -14.85 17.90 53.83
C ARG A 308 -15.38 17.96 52.37
N SER A 309 -16.56 17.34 52.22
CA SER A 309 -17.89 17.99 52.05
C SER A 309 -18.44 18.44 50.69
N ARG A 310 -19.74 18.06 50.50
CA ARG A 310 -20.84 18.63 49.68
C ARG A 310 -20.81 18.32 48.16
N ALA A 311 -21.92 18.12 47.44
CA ALA A 311 -23.36 17.92 47.71
C ALA A 311 -24.09 17.65 46.35
N ARG A 312 -25.37 17.26 46.44
CA ARG A 312 -26.49 17.24 45.43
C ARG A 312 -26.65 15.93 44.61
N SER A 313 -27.70 15.14 44.84
CA SER A 313 -29.14 15.34 44.48
C SER A 313 -29.31 15.27 42.96
N ARG A 314 -30.02 14.31 42.36
CA ARG A 314 -31.48 14.07 42.33
C ARG A 314 -31.70 12.76 41.52
N ARG A 315 -32.49 11.78 41.97
CA ARG A 315 -33.87 11.51 41.51
C ARG A 315 -34.25 12.11 40.17
#